data_AF-A0A6G1J520-F1
#
_entry.id   AF-A0A6G1J520-F1
#
_cell.length_a   1.000
_cell.length_b   1.000
_cell.length_c   1.000
_cell.angle_alpha   90.00
_cell.angle_beta   90.00
_cell.angle_gamma   90.00
#
_symmetry.space_group_name_H-M   'P 1'
#
loop_
_entity.id
_entity.type
_entity.pdbx_description
1 polymer ?
#
loop_
_entity_poly.entity_id
_entity_poly.type
_entity_poly.pdbx_seq_one_letter_code
_entity_poly.pdbx_strand_id
1 'polypeptide(L)'
;MTKAQSEKKKFNGTRWTPAEQRRLMELRDDEKVSFEVIATKLSRKVNAVERRYEKLKEEQSLPSDFIWNTERDNQITTGRQKGTTIRELALAMNIPPGVVQDRVTVLRKEGKMPADAAGKGKGKQAEWTDEDDEVLLRMYIAMADEAEIHKTAGLVRKTLSSIKHRRQLHLRGESMSPNASQMYRKLLMEFSDPRKRWSKQDIIDRKFVMGSWKDMAAPVEKP
;
A
#
# COMPACT_ATOMS: atom_id res chain seq x y z
N MET A 1 22.79 -26.82 -28.71
CA MET A 1 22.35 -26.28 -27.39
C MET A 1 21.06 -25.49 -27.59
N THR A 2 19.92 -26.16 -27.45
CA THR A 2 18.58 -25.61 -27.65
C THR A 2 18.13 -24.83 -26.41
N LYS A 3 17.97 -23.51 -26.52
CA LYS A 3 17.34 -22.68 -25.50
C LYS A 3 15.85 -23.02 -25.46
N ALA A 4 15.42 -23.81 -24.47
CA ALA A 4 14.00 -24.02 -24.19
C ALA A 4 13.38 -22.69 -23.75
N GLN A 5 12.54 -22.10 -24.60
CA GLN A 5 11.72 -20.95 -24.24
C GLN A 5 10.71 -21.43 -23.20
N SER A 6 10.88 -21.02 -21.93
CA SER A 6 9.88 -21.31 -20.90
C SER A 6 8.63 -20.49 -21.22
N GLU A 7 7.58 -21.13 -21.73
CA GLU A 7 6.27 -20.52 -21.82
C GLU A 7 5.83 -20.05 -20.43
N LYS A 8 5.61 -18.73 -20.28
CA LYS A 8 5.11 -18.16 -19.03
C LYS A 8 3.67 -18.61 -18.84
N LYS A 9 3.47 -19.75 -18.14
CA LYS A 9 2.15 -20.25 -17.75
C LYS A 9 1.40 -19.15 -17.00
N LYS A 10 0.31 -18.64 -17.57
CA LYS A 10 -0.53 -17.63 -16.92
C LYS A 10 -1.22 -18.28 -15.73
N PHE A 11 -0.86 -17.86 -14.51
CA PHE A 11 -1.53 -18.31 -13.30
C PHE A 11 -2.85 -17.56 -13.13
N ASN A 12 -3.95 -18.30 -12.98
CA ASN A 12 -5.26 -17.71 -12.77
C ASN A 12 -5.38 -17.12 -11.36
N GLY A 13 -5.74 -15.83 -11.30
CA GLY A 13 -6.03 -15.09 -10.05
C GLY A 13 -7.40 -15.41 -9.43
N THR A 14 -8.00 -16.56 -9.77
CA THR A 14 -9.36 -16.92 -9.39
C THR A 14 -9.52 -17.09 -7.87
N ARG A 15 -10.73 -16.92 -7.34
CA ARG A 15 -11.07 -17.27 -5.95
C ARG A 15 -10.77 -18.76 -5.68
N TRP A 16 -10.31 -19.09 -4.48
CA TRP A 16 -10.13 -20.49 -4.07
C TRP A 16 -11.49 -21.16 -3.85
N THR A 17 -11.73 -22.26 -4.55
CA THR A 17 -12.93 -23.09 -4.37
C THR A 17 -12.78 -24.04 -3.18
N PRO A 18 -13.88 -24.50 -2.56
CA PRO A 18 -13.81 -25.51 -1.50
C PRO A 18 -13.12 -26.81 -1.94
N ALA A 19 -13.30 -27.22 -3.20
CA ALA A 19 -12.64 -28.40 -3.77
C ALA A 19 -11.12 -28.22 -3.86
N GLU A 20 -10.64 -27.07 -4.37
CA GLU A 20 -9.20 -26.77 -4.40
C GLU A 20 -8.59 -26.71 -2.99
N GLN A 21 -9.34 -26.20 -2.02
CA GLN A 21 -8.87 -26.10 -0.62
C GLN A 21 -8.74 -27.48 0.03
N ARG A 22 -9.73 -28.36 -0.14
CA ARG A 22 -9.62 -29.76 0.30
C ARG A 22 -8.43 -30.44 -0.36
N ARG A 23 -8.31 -30.28 -1.69
CA ARG A 23 -7.20 -30.89 -2.44
C ARG A 23 -5.84 -30.36 -2.00
N LEU A 24 -5.72 -29.07 -1.70
CA LEU A 24 -4.51 -28.48 -1.13
C LEU A 24 -4.13 -29.13 0.21
N MET A 25 -5.10 -29.30 1.10
CA MET A 25 -4.88 -29.94 2.40
C MET A 25 -4.45 -31.39 2.23
N GLU A 26 -5.15 -32.20 1.43
CA GLU A 26 -4.79 -33.60 1.15
C GLU A 26 -3.37 -33.72 0.58
N LEU A 27 -3.03 -32.91 -0.44
CA LEU A 27 -1.72 -32.94 -1.07
C LEU A 27 -0.60 -32.61 -0.08
N ARG A 28 -0.85 -31.71 0.87
CA ARG A 28 0.17 -31.22 1.81
C ARG A 28 0.26 -32.08 3.07
N ASP A 29 -0.87 -32.39 3.68
CA ASP A 29 -0.95 -33.07 4.97
C ASP A 29 -0.88 -34.59 4.82
N ASP A 30 -1.47 -35.17 3.77
CA ASP A 30 -1.52 -36.63 3.58
C ASP A 30 -0.43 -37.10 2.62
N GLU A 31 -0.35 -36.50 1.42
CA GLU A 31 0.62 -36.88 0.39
C GLU A 31 2.03 -36.26 0.61
N LYS A 32 2.19 -35.35 1.58
CA LYS A 32 3.45 -34.64 1.93
C LYS A 32 4.16 -33.96 0.74
N VAL A 33 3.39 -33.48 -0.24
CA VAL A 33 3.91 -32.85 -1.46
C VAL A 33 4.46 -31.44 -1.17
N SER A 34 5.49 -31.03 -1.91
CA SER A 34 6.07 -29.67 -1.83
C SER A 34 5.15 -28.61 -2.44
N PHE A 35 5.24 -27.36 -1.98
CA PHE A 35 4.36 -26.28 -2.45
C PHE A 35 4.54 -25.96 -3.94
N GLU A 36 5.73 -26.17 -4.51
CA GLU A 36 6.02 -25.99 -5.94
C GLU A 36 5.25 -27.00 -6.80
N VAL A 37 5.22 -28.27 -6.36
CA VAL A 37 4.48 -29.33 -7.04
C VAL A 37 2.98 -29.10 -6.89
N ILE A 38 2.51 -28.70 -5.71
CA ILE A 38 1.09 -28.36 -5.48
C ILE A 38 0.66 -27.17 -6.35
N ALA A 39 1.48 -26.12 -6.41
CA ALA A 39 1.26 -24.96 -7.27
C ALA A 39 1.12 -25.35 -8.74
N THR A 40 1.94 -26.29 -9.20
CA THR A 40 1.86 -26.84 -10.56
C THR A 40 0.57 -27.63 -10.77
N LYS A 41 0.20 -28.53 -9.84
CA LYS A 41 -1.03 -29.35 -9.88
C LYS A 41 -2.30 -28.49 -9.89
N LEU A 42 -2.34 -27.44 -9.06
CA LEU A 42 -3.50 -26.53 -8.95
C LEU A 42 -3.44 -25.35 -9.92
N SER A 43 -2.39 -25.25 -10.75
CA SER A 43 -2.16 -24.11 -11.65
C SER A 43 -2.23 -22.75 -10.94
N ARG A 44 -1.62 -22.66 -9.75
CA ARG A 44 -1.52 -21.46 -8.89
C ARG A 44 -0.07 -21.05 -8.69
N LYS A 45 0.16 -19.82 -8.21
CA LYS A 45 1.49 -19.37 -7.80
C LYS A 45 1.86 -20.02 -6.46
N VAL A 46 3.14 -20.40 -6.27
CA VAL A 46 3.65 -21.01 -5.02
C VAL A 46 3.25 -20.21 -3.79
N ASN A 47 3.59 -18.91 -3.75
CA ASN A 47 3.23 -18.02 -2.63
C ASN A 47 1.71 -17.94 -2.37
N ALA A 48 0.86 -18.14 -3.39
CA ALA A 48 -0.58 -18.12 -3.20
C ALA A 48 -1.08 -19.43 -2.56
N VAL A 49 -0.43 -20.55 -2.87
CA VAL A 49 -0.69 -21.85 -2.26
C VAL A 49 -0.26 -21.84 -0.79
N GLU A 50 0.97 -21.42 -0.50
CA GLU A 50 1.51 -21.32 0.87
C GLU A 50 0.60 -20.49 1.77
N ARG A 51 0.30 -19.24 1.36
CA ARG A 51 -0.57 -18.34 2.12
C ARG A 51 -1.97 -18.91 2.33
N ARG A 52 -2.53 -19.63 1.33
CA ARG A 52 -3.85 -20.24 1.50
C ARG A 52 -3.79 -21.42 2.47
N TYR A 53 -2.74 -22.23 2.39
CA TYR A 53 -2.53 -23.36 3.30
C TYR A 53 -2.39 -22.87 4.75
N GLU A 54 -1.54 -21.87 5.01
CA GLU A 54 -1.40 -21.25 6.35
C GLU A 54 -2.76 -20.78 6.87
N LYS A 55 -3.51 -20.06 6.04
CA LYS A 55 -4.85 -19.60 6.38
C LYS A 55 -5.83 -20.75 6.67
N LEU A 56 -5.76 -21.85 5.92
CA LEU A 56 -6.59 -23.03 6.19
C LEU A 56 -6.20 -23.71 7.51
N LYS A 57 -4.91 -23.76 7.86
CA LYS A 57 -4.46 -24.29 9.16
C LYS A 57 -4.91 -23.40 10.31
N GLU A 58 -4.88 -22.08 10.15
CA GLU A 58 -5.47 -21.15 11.12
C GLU A 58 -6.99 -21.39 11.25
N GLU A 59 -7.72 -21.50 10.14
CA GLU A 59 -9.16 -21.79 10.14
C GLU A 59 -9.47 -23.14 10.84
N GLN A 60 -8.65 -24.19 10.64
CA GLN A 60 -8.80 -25.51 11.28
C GLN A 60 -8.42 -25.52 12.77
N SER A 61 -7.61 -24.58 13.23
CA SER A 61 -7.20 -24.50 14.63
C SER A 61 -8.30 -23.95 15.55
N LEU A 62 -9.40 -23.48 14.98
CA LEU A 62 -10.57 -23.05 15.73
C LEU A 62 -11.28 -24.25 16.37
N PRO A 63 -11.85 -24.07 17.59
CA PRO A 63 -12.78 -25.04 18.16
C PRO A 63 -13.93 -25.35 17.19
N SER A 64 -14.39 -26.61 17.15
CA SER A 64 -15.46 -27.05 16.23
C SER A 64 -16.81 -26.37 16.50
N ASP A 65 -17.02 -25.89 17.71
CA ASP A 65 -18.18 -25.12 18.18
C ASP A 65 -17.98 -23.59 18.07
N PHE A 66 -16.88 -23.14 17.47
CA PHE A 66 -16.61 -21.72 17.31
C PHE A 66 -17.60 -21.08 16.32
N ILE A 67 -18.41 -20.15 16.82
CA ILE A 67 -19.38 -19.39 16.02
C ILE A 67 -19.23 -17.90 16.32
N TRP A 68 -19.18 -17.07 15.27
CA TRP A 68 -19.27 -15.62 15.44
C TRP A 68 -20.66 -15.22 15.93
N ASN A 69 -20.73 -14.56 17.08
CA ASN A 69 -21.95 -14.08 17.69
C ASN A 69 -21.80 -12.60 18.08
N THR A 70 -22.91 -11.98 18.49
CA THR A 70 -22.95 -10.56 18.85
C THR A 70 -22.00 -10.21 20.01
N GLU A 71 -21.83 -11.12 20.98
CA GLU A 71 -20.91 -10.91 22.10
C GLU A 71 -19.46 -10.80 21.64
N ARG A 72 -19.00 -11.73 20.80
CA ARG A 72 -17.66 -11.73 20.22
C ARG A 72 -17.42 -10.53 19.32
N ASP A 73 -18.43 -10.14 18.52
CA ASP A 73 -18.36 -8.92 17.73
C ASP A 73 -18.23 -7.68 18.63
N ASN A 74 -18.98 -7.62 19.73
CA ASN A 74 -18.90 -6.53 20.71
C ASN A 74 -17.55 -6.49 21.43
N GLN A 75 -16.94 -7.64 21.73
CA GLN A 75 -15.59 -7.70 22.27
C GLN A 75 -14.57 -7.09 21.31
N ILE A 76 -14.68 -7.43 20.01
CA ILE A 76 -13.83 -6.85 18.96
C ILE A 76 -14.05 -5.34 18.88
N THR A 77 -15.29 -4.87 18.71
CA THR A 77 -15.56 -3.43 18.52
C THR A 77 -15.14 -2.60 19.73
N THR A 78 -15.49 -3.05 20.94
CA THR A 78 -15.15 -2.38 22.20
C THR A 78 -13.64 -2.38 22.45
N GLY A 79 -12.96 -3.52 22.26
CA GLY A 79 -11.52 -3.58 22.45
C GLY A 79 -10.77 -2.71 21.43
N ARG A 80 -11.23 -2.70 20.17
CA ARG A 80 -10.65 -1.80 19.15
C ARG A 80 -10.87 -0.33 19.47
N GLN A 81 -12.01 0.04 20.06
CA GLN A 81 -12.28 1.41 20.53
C GLN A 81 -11.33 1.82 21.67
N LYS A 82 -10.98 0.86 22.55
CA LYS A 82 -10.01 1.04 23.64
C LYS A 82 -8.55 0.99 23.17
N GLY A 83 -8.30 0.80 21.87
CA GLY A 83 -6.95 0.72 21.31
C GLY A 83 -6.29 -0.67 21.41
N THR A 84 -7.00 -1.69 21.87
CA THR A 84 -6.50 -3.07 21.94
C THR A 84 -6.11 -3.58 20.55
N THR A 85 -4.96 -4.22 20.47
CA THR A 85 -4.41 -4.77 19.23
C THR A 85 -5.14 -6.06 18.83
N ILE A 86 -5.05 -6.44 17.56
CA ILE A 86 -5.64 -7.69 17.05
C ILE A 86 -5.07 -8.90 17.77
N ARG A 87 -3.77 -8.88 18.12
CA ARG A 87 -3.12 -9.98 18.84
C ARG A 87 -3.64 -10.15 20.26
N GLU A 88 -3.84 -9.05 20.98
CA GLU A 88 -4.41 -9.07 22.33
C GLU A 88 -5.86 -9.55 22.30
N LEU A 89 -6.66 -9.10 21.32
CA LEU A 89 -8.02 -9.60 21.13
C LEU A 89 -8.04 -11.10 20.82
N ALA A 90 -7.17 -11.56 19.93
CA ALA A 90 -7.04 -12.96 19.57
C ALA A 90 -6.67 -13.83 20.78
N LEU A 91 -5.72 -13.36 21.61
CA LEU A 91 -5.35 -14.03 22.85
C LEU A 91 -6.51 -14.06 23.84
N ALA A 92 -7.22 -12.95 24.04
CA ALA A 92 -8.37 -12.87 24.95
C ALA A 92 -9.52 -13.80 24.52
N MET A 93 -9.71 -13.97 23.21
CA MET A 93 -10.75 -14.81 22.63
C MET A 93 -10.30 -16.27 22.41
N ASN A 94 -9.03 -16.58 22.70
CA ASN A 94 -8.38 -17.86 22.44
C ASN A 94 -8.56 -18.37 21.00
N ILE A 95 -8.33 -17.49 20.02
CA ILE A 95 -8.42 -17.80 18.58
C ILE A 95 -7.26 -17.20 17.80
N PRO A 96 -6.97 -17.66 16.57
CA PRO A 96 -5.90 -17.11 15.76
C PRO A 96 -6.10 -15.61 15.41
N PRO A 97 -5.02 -14.80 15.40
CA PRO A 97 -5.11 -13.38 15.02
C PRO A 97 -5.65 -13.14 13.61
N GLY A 98 -5.37 -14.02 12.65
CA GLY A 98 -5.89 -13.92 11.28
C GLY A 98 -7.42 -13.97 11.23
N VAL A 99 -8.03 -14.82 12.05
CA VAL A 99 -9.49 -14.99 12.16
C VAL A 99 -10.14 -13.72 12.72
N VAL A 100 -9.54 -13.10 13.76
CA VAL A 100 -9.99 -11.80 14.28
C VAL A 100 -9.84 -10.70 13.23
N GLN A 101 -8.71 -10.64 12.53
CA GLN A 101 -8.46 -9.64 11.48
C GLN A 101 -9.48 -9.73 10.33
N ASP A 102 -9.82 -10.95 9.91
CA ASP A 102 -10.85 -11.20 8.91
C ASP A 102 -12.20 -10.70 9.40
N ARG A 103 -12.58 -11.01 10.65
CA ARG A 103 -13.85 -10.54 11.22
C ARG A 103 -13.91 -9.01 11.36
N VAL A 104 -12.82 -8.37 11.79
CA VAL A 104 -12.71 -6.89 11.81
C VAL A 104 -12.94 -6.31 10.42
N THR A 105 -12.43 -6.96 9.37
CA THR A 105 -12.63 -6.51 7.98
C THR A 105 -14.10 -6.61 7.57
N VAL A 106 -14.79 -7.67 7.97
CA VAL A 106 -16.23 -7.83 7.76
C VAL A 106 -17.02 -6.76 8.50
N LEU A 107 -16.80 -6.60 9.82
CA LEU A 107 -17.48 -5.59 10.64
C LEU A 107 -17.25 -4.16 10.13
N ARG A 108 -16.06 -3.88 9.59
CA ARG A 108 -15.77 -2.58 8.95
C ARG A 108 -16.60 -2.36 7.69
N LYS A 109 -16.73 -3.37 6.83
CA LYS A 109 -17.57 -3.29 5.62
C LYS A 109 -19.05 -3.13 5.95
N GLU A 110 -19.50 -3.73 7.04
CA GLU A 110 -20.86 -3.60 7.56
C GLU A 110 -21.11 -2.28 8.30
N GLY A 111 -20.11 -1.41 8.45
CA GLY A 111 -20.24 -0.13 9.18
C GLY A 111 -20.41 -0.29 10.70
N LYS A 112 -20.16 -1.47 11.25
CA LYS A 112 -20.31 -1.79 12.70
C LYS A 112 -19.06 -1.49 13.52
N MET A 113 -17.96 -1.11 12.88
CA MET A 113 -16.74 -0.70 13.56
C MET A 113 -16.80 0.81 13.86
N PRO A 114 -16.49 1.24 15.10
CA PRO A 114 -16.36 2.67 15.40
C PRO A 114 -15.33 3.33 14.48
N ALA A 115 -15.60 4.56 14.04
CA ALA A 115 -14.70 5.31 13.15
C ALA A 115 -13.28 5.41 13.72
N ASP A 116 -13.18 5.58 15.04
CA ASP A 116 -11.92 5.70 15.78
C ASP A 116 -11.24 4.34 16.03
N ALA A 117 -12.04 3.26 16.04
CA ALA A 117 -11.62 1.88 16.29
C ALA A 117 -11.24 1.12 15.01
N ALA A 118 -11.55 1.68 13.84
CA ALA A 118 -11.25 1.11 12.51
C ALA A 118 -9.73 0.93 12.23
N GLY A 119 -8.91 1.05 13.27
CA GLY A 119 -7.47 1.27 13.23
C GLY A 119 -7.21 2.76 13.26
N LYS A 120 -5.99 3.15 13.59
CA LYS A 120 -5.35 4.32 12.96
C LYS A 120 -5.36 4.07 11.45
N GLY A 121 -6.54 4.07 10.83
CA GLY A 121 -6.75 3.77 9.44
C GLY A 121 -6.06 4.89 8.71
N LYS A 122 -4.87 4.60 8.16
CA LYS A 122 -4.01 5.53 7.40
C LYS A 122 -4.38 6.97 7.74
N GLY A 123 -4.06 7.40 8.97
CA GLY A 123 -4.67 8.59 9.59
C GLY A 123 -4.87 9.66 8.54
N LYS A 124 -6.14 10.04 8.30
CA LYS A 124 -6.64 10.79 7.13
C LYS A 124 -5.47 11.38 6.37
N GLN A 125 -5.02 10.69 5.30
CA GLN A 125 -3.79 11.07 4.59
C GLN A 125 -3.78 12.58 4.49
N ALA A 126 -2.76 13.22 5.10
CA ALA A 126 -2.75 14.67 5.17
C ALA A 126 -2.98 15.21 3.77
N GLU A 127 -3.93 16.14 3.63
CA GLU A 127 -4.29 16.74 2.35
C GLU A 127 -3.03 17.36 1.73
N TRP A 128 -2.79 17.12 0.44
CA TRP A 128 -1.66 17.71 -0.28
C TRP A 128 -1.97 19.16 -0.56
N THR A 129 -1.12 20.05 -0.05
CA THR A 129 -1.18 21.47 -0.34
C THR A 129 -0.27 21.80 -1.53
N ASP A 130 -0.49 22.95 -2.16
CA ASP A 130 0.44 23.49 -3.16
C ASP A 130 1.88 23.58 -2.62
N GLU A 131 2.04 23.86 -1.32
CA GLU A 131 3.34 23.91 -0.65
C GLU A 131 3.99 22.53 -0.57
N ASP A 132 3.24 21.50 -0.18
CA ASP A 132 3.76 20.14 -0.15
C ASP A 132 4.26 19.69 -1.53
N ASP A 133 3.50 20.02 -2.58
CA ASP A 133 3.83 19.69 -3.96
C ASP A 133 5.06 20.44 -4.47
N GLU A 134 5.17 21.74 -4.18
CA GLU A 134 6.33 22.54 -4.57
C GLU A 134 7.61 22.00 -3.91
N VAL A 135 7.56 21.70 -2.62
CA VAL A 135 8.70 21.12 -1.87
C VAL A 135 9.09 19.75 -2.42
N LEU A 136 8.10 18.88 -2.64
CA LEU A 136 8.29 17.57 -3.25
C LEU A 136 9.03 17.68 -4.60
N LEU A 137 8.58 18.58 -5.47
CA LEU A 137 9.13 18.73 -6.81
C LEU A 137 10.51 19.39 -6.80
N ARG A 138 10.72 20.43 -5.98
CA ARG A 138 12.05 21.05 -5.84
C ARG A 138 13.08 20.03 -5.35
N MET A 139 12.75 19.23 -4.34
CA MET A 139 13.64 18.16 -3.85
C MET A 139 13.93 17.11 -4.92
N TYR A 140 12.90 16.69 -5.67
CA TYR A 140 13.08 15.73 -6.76
C TYR A 140 13.97 16.27 -7.88
N ILE A 141 13.77 17.52 -8.29
CA ILE A 141 14.60 18.22 -9.30
C ILE A 141 16.05 18.34 -8.80
N ALA A 142 16.25 18.55 -7.50
CA ALA A 142 17.55 18.51 -6.83
C ALA A 142 18.10 17.08 -6.63
N MET A 143 17.57 16.08 -7.33
CA MET A 143 18.03 14.68 -7.32
C MET A 143 17.91 14.00 -5.95
N ALA A 144 16.91 14.36 -5.14
CA ALA A 144 16.56 13.60 -3.94
C ALA A 144 15.67 12.40 -4.30
N ASP A 145 15.94 11.24 -3.69
CA ASP A 145 15.08 10.08 -3.80
C ASP A 145 13.86 10.17 -2.85
N GLU A 146 12.86 9.29 -3.01
CA GLU A 146 11.66 9.35 -2.18
C GLU A 146 11.93 9.13 -0.68
N ALA A 147 12.96 8.35 -0.33
CA ALA A 147 13.28 8.07 1.08
C ALA A 147 13.91 9.30 1.74
N GLU A 148 14.79 10.00 1.03
CA GLU A 148 15.37 11.27 1.44
C GLU A 148 14.28 12.33 1.59
N ILE A 149 13.42 12.52 0.58
CA ILE A 149 12.29 13.47 0.63
C ILE A 149 11.40 13.20 1.84
N HIS A 150 11.05 11.94 2.09
CA HIS A 150 10.24 11.55 3.25
C HIS A 150 10.89 11.90 4.58
N LYS A 151 12.23 11.83 4.67
CA LYS A 151 12.97 12.08 5.90
C LYS A 151 13.24 13.57 6.14
N THR A 152 13.52 14.34 5.09
CA THR A 152 14.12 15.68 5.22
C THR A 152 13.21 16.81 4.79
N ALA A 153 12.21 16.57 3.93
CA ALA A 153 11.43 17.65 3.32
C ALA A 153 10.34 18.26 4.23
N GLY A 154 10.29 17.87 5.52
CA GLY A 154 9.25 18.34 6.44
C GLY A 154 7.85 17.78 6.16
N LEU A 155 7.72 16.80 5.25
CA LEU A 155 6.46 16.13 4.89
C LEU A 155 6.05 15.06 5.93
N VAL A 156 6.16 15.37 7.22
CA VAL A 156 6.10 14.43 8.37
C VAL A 156 4.82 13.60 8.42
N ARG A 157 3.73 14.08 7.81
CA ARG A 157 2.43 13.37 7.75
C ARG A 157 2.20 12.59 6.46
N LYS A 158 3.10 12.66 5.49
CA LYS A 158 2.98 11.96 4.20
C LYS A 158 3.77 10.68 4.25
N THR A 159 3.13 9.57 3.92
CA THR A 159 3.83 8.28 3.81
C THR A 159 4.73 8.26 2.56
N LEU A 160 5.81 7.47 2.58
CA LEU A 160 6.67 7.21 1.42
C LEU A 160 5.88 6.81 0.16
N SER A 161 4.87 5.96 0.30
CA SER A 161 4.00 5.56 -0.81
C SER A 161 3.17 6.71 -1.36
N SER A 162 2.75 7.66 -0.51
CA SER A 162 1.99 8.84 -0.93
C SER A 162 2.89 9.83 -1.68
N ILE A 163 4.13 10.04 -1.20
CA ILE A 163 5.15 10.83 -1.89
C ILE A 163 5.43 10.28 -3.29
N LYS A 164 5.69 8.96 -3.39
CA LYS A 164 5.93 8.30 -4.67
C LYS A 164 4.75 8.46 -5.64
N HIS A 165 3.54 8.23 -5.15
CA HIS A 165 2.33 8.37 -5.96
C HIS A 165 2.12 9.82 -6.41
N ARG A 166 2.22 10.79 -5.50
CA ARG A 166 2.06 12.21 -5.81
C ARG A 166 3.07 12.70 -6.83
N ARG A 167 4.34 12.31 -6.68
CA ARG A 167 5.38 12.59 -7.69
C ARG A 167 5.01 12.04 -9.05
N GLN A 168 4.54 10.79 -9.11
CA GLN A 168 4.09 10.20 -10.39
C GLN A 168 2.94 10.98 -11.02
N LEU A 169 2.00 11.52 -10.24
CA LEU A 169 0.92 12.36 -10.76
C LEU A 169 1.47 13.65 -11.41
N HIS A 170 2.41 14.34 -10.74
CA HIS A 170 3.05 15.53 -11.31
C HIS A 170 3.86 15.23 -12.56
N LEU A 171 4.46 14.05 -12.66
CA LEU A 171 5.25 13.65 -13.83
C LEU A 171 4.38 13.12 -14.98
N ARG A 172 3.17 12.63 -14.69
CA ARG A 172 2.30 11.97 -15.69
C ARG A 172 1.20 12.88 -16.27
N GLY A 173 0.87 14.00 -15.62
CA GLY A 173 -0.21 14.90 -16.05
C GLY A 173 -1.59 14.25 -15.87
N GLU A 174 -2.48 14.88 -15.10
CA GLU A 174 -3.78 14.27 -14.73
C GLU A 174 -4.91 14.49 -15.75
N SER A 175 -4.66 15.06 -16.92
CA SER A 175 -5.71 15.30 -17.92
C SER A 175 -5.22 15.07 -19.35
N MET A 176 -5.47 13.87 -19.88
CA MET A 176 -5.50 13.51 -21.31
C MET A 176 -4.69 14.39 -22.30
N SER A 177 -3.40 14.61 -22.04
CA SER A 177 -2.48 15.38 -22.90
C SER A 177 -1.03 15.20 -22.41
N PRO A 178 0.02 15.31 -23.26
CA PRO A 178 1.27 14.58 -23.06
C PRO A 178 2.35 15.39 -22.34
N ASN A 179 2.13 15.98 -21.15
CA ASN A 179 3.23 16.60 -20.40
C ASN A 179 2.94 16.83 -18.91
N ALA A 180 4.00 16.74 -18.09
CA ALA A 180 4.04 16.96 -16.64
C ALA A 180 3.31 18.24 -16.16
N SER A 181 2.98 18.30 -14.86
CA SER A 181 2.28 19.45 -14.26
C SER A 181 2.99 20.78 -14.54
N GLN A 182 2.22 21.87 -14.68
CA GLN A 182 2.75 23.20 -14.96
C GLN A 182 3.78 23.63 -13.90
N MET A 183 3.51 23.34 -12.62
CA MET A 183 4.43 23.58 -11.51
C MET A 183 5.77 22.89 -11.74
N TYR A 184 5.77 21.57 -12.05
CA TYR A 184 7.01 20.84 -12.34
C TYR A 184 7.80 21.45 -13.50
N ARG A 185 7.14 21.76 -14.62
CA ARG A 185 7.84 22.35 -15.79
C ARG A 185 8.49 23.69 -15.47
N LYS A 186 7.78 24.56 -14.76
CA LYS A 186 8.27 25.89 -14.37
C LYS A 186 9.42 25.81 -13.37
N LEU A 187 9.30 24.96 -12.35
CA LEU A 187 10.38 24.71 -11.39
C LEU A 187 11.62 24.11 -12.06
N LEU A 188 11.44 23.22 -13.03
CA LEU A 188 12.55 22.63 -13.80
C LEU A 188 13.25 23.68 -14.66
N MET A 189 12.49 24.58 -15.28
CA MET A 189 13.03 25.70 -16.05
C MET A 189 13.82 26.66 -15.15
N GLU A 190 13.27 27.03 -14.00
CA GLU A 190 13.94 27.87 -13.00
C GLU A 190 15.24 27.20 -12.50
N PHE A 191 15.22 25.90 -12.21
CA PHE A 191 16.42 25.16 -11.80
C PHE A 191 17.49 25.04 -12.89
N SER A 192 17.08 25.12 -14.16
CA SER A 192 17.99 25.08 -15.31
C SER A 192 18.76 26.39 -15.48
N ASP A 193 18.31 27.50 -14.87
CA ASP A 193 19.05 28.75 -14.79
C ASP A 193 20.15 28.63 -13.71
N PRO A 194 21.45 28.70 -14.08
CA PRO A 194 22.54 28.58 -13.12
C PRO A 194 22.48 29.61 -11.98
N ARG A 195 21.84 30.77 -12.20
CA ARG A 195 21.71 31.84 -11.20
C ARG A 195 20.63 31.57 -10.16
N LYS A 196 19.71 30.64 -10.44
CA LYS A 196 18.54 30.33 -9.59
C LYS A 196 18.57 28.91 -9.06
N ARG A 197 19.67 28.17 -9.26
CA ARG A 197 19.79 26.79 -8.80
C ARG A 197 19.80 26.74 -7.27
N TRP A 198 18.99 25.86 -6.70
CA TRP A 198 18.95 25.56 -5.27
C TRP A 198 19.59 24.21 -4.96
N SER A 199 20.21 24.09 -3.79
CA SER A 199 20.62 22.79 -3.24
C SER A 199 19.48 22.11 -2.48
N LYS A 200 19.66 20.82 -2.14
CA LYS A 200 18.73 20.11 -1.25
C LYS A 200 18.59 20.83 0.10
N GLN A 201 19.70 21.35 0.63
CA GLN A 201 19.70 22.07 1.91
C GLN A 201 18.92 23.38 1.81
N ASP A 202 19.03 24.12 0.70
CA ASP A 202 18.25 25.35 0.50
C ASP A 202 16.75 25.07 0.50
N ILE A 203 16.32 23.92 -0.03
CA ILE A 203 14.92 23.51 -0.01
C ILE A 203 14.47 23.11 1.40
N ILE A 204 15.30 22.36 2.13
CA ILE A 204 15.02 21.98 3.53
C ILE A 204 14.92 23.23 4.41
N ASP A 205 15.82 24.19 4.22
CA ASP A 205 15.87 25.48 4.94
C ASP A 205 14.82 26.48 4.44
N ARG A 206 14.04 26.13 3.40
CA ARG A 206 13.04 27.01 2.76
C ARG A 206 13.62 28.35 2.27
N LYS A 207 14.85 28.33 1.73
CA LYS A 207 15.53 29.49 1.09
C LYS A 207 15.02 29.75 -0.33
N PHE A 208 13.70 29.80 -0.49
CA PHE A 208 13.02 30.12 -1.74
C PHE A 208 11.66 30.75 -1.44
N VAL A 209 11.11 31.50 -2.39
CA VAL A 209 9.78 32.10 -2.25
C VAL A 209 8.72 31.09 -2.67
N MET A 210 7.93 30.63 -1.71
CA MET A 210 6.80 29.72 -1.97
C MET A 210 5.84 30.33 -3.01
N GLY A 211 5.46 29.54 -4.00
CA GLY A 211 4.52 29.96 -5.04
C GLY A 211 5.11 30.83 -6.16
N SER A 212 6.42 31.12 -6.16
CA SER A 212 7.07 31.95 -7.20
C SER A 212 6.88 31.41 -8.62
N TRP A 213 6.65 30.10 -8.76
CA TRP A 213 6.34 29.47 -10.03
C TRP A 213 5.02 29.97 -10.64
N LYS A 214 4.07 30.49 -9.85
CA LYS A 214 2.79 31.00 -10.39
C LYS A 214 3.02 32.18 -11.34
N ASP A 215 3.97 33.05 -11.01
CA ASP A 215 4.30 34.27 -11.76
C ASP A 215 5.19 34.03 -12.99
N MET A 216 5.78 32.83 -13.13
CA MET A 216 6.62 32.52 -14.28
C MET A 216 5.77 32.40 -15.55
N ALA A 217 6.27 32.92 -16.67
CA ALA A 217 5.67 32.69 -17.97
C ALA A 217 5.54 31.17 -18.23
N ALA A 218 4.44 30.76 -18.86
CA ALA A 218 4.30 29.38 -19.29
C ALA A 218 5.45 29.04 -20.28
N PRO A 219 6.06 27.86 -20.17
CA PRO A 219 7.05 27.45 -21.14
C PRO A 219 6.40 27.44 -22.53
N VAL A 220 7.01 28.16 -23.48
CA VAL A 220 6.54 28.19 -24.87
C VAL A 220 6.69 26.77 -25.42
N GLU A 221 5.57 26.10 -25.67
CA GLU A 221 5.59 24.77 -26.31
C GLU A 221 6.10 24.99 -27.74
N LYS A 222 7.32 24.51 -28.02
CA LYS A 222 7.83 24.51 -29.38
C LYS A 222 6.96 23.54 -30.20
N PRO A 223 6.39 23.99 -31.33
CA PRO A 223 5.57 23.16 -32.20
C PRO A 223 6.35 21.98 -32.78
#